data_AF-A0A1G1A9F6-F1
#
_entry.id   AF-A0A1G1A9F6-F1
#
_cell.length_a   1.000
_cell.length_b   1.000
_cell.length_c   1.000
_cell.angle_alpha   90.00
_cell.angle_beta   90.00
_cell.angle_gamma   90.00
#
_symmetry.space_group_name_H-M   'P 1'
#
loop_
_entity.id
_entity.type
_entity.pdbx_description
1 polymer ?
#
loop_
_entity_poly.entity_id
_entity_poly.type
_entity_poly.pdbx_seq_one_letter_code
_entity_poly.pdbx_strand_id
1 'polypeptide(L)'
;MIWNPKHRFKSEKSPLVSHITSEIEEVCGDDLEIDKSKIEELAKAVESFLETEHDKGVADSKYIVMLASRALSSIGEGAAGRRLLVFGTGLVKPSEWEVTGEDSLLVLDLREMMVRENAPLELIFFSTLGMVLESIADAWDKAEGRGVLGLKNVFSTGLAFLGSSSDVRRIEMLGEEIKTACEQKLERICAERKWSQVPRVMNLDI
;
A
#
# COMPACT_ATOMS: atom_id res chain seq x y z
N MET A 1 18.21 0.27 -1.03
CA MET A 1 19.43 0.78 -0.36
C MET A 1 19.83 -0.25 0.69
N ILE A 2 21.12 -0.62 0.83
CA ILE A 2 21.58 -1.71 1.71
C ILE A 2 22.12 -1.10 3.02
N TRP A 3 21.63 -1.54 4.19
CA TRP A 3 22.03 -1.04 5.52
C TRP A 3 23.27 -1.77 6.08
N ASN A 4 24.16 -1.05 6.80
CA ASN A 4 25.38 -1.61 7.43
C ASN A 4 25.54 -1.16 8.91
N PRO A 5 25.55 -2.08 9.89
CA PRO A 5 25.51 -1.78 11.33
C PRO A 5 26.82 -1.30 11.98
N LYS A 6 27.94 -1.13 11.26
CA LYS A 6 29.27 -0.91 11.89
C LYS A 6 29.64 0.53 12.27
N HIS A 7 28.76 1.51 12.13
CA HIS A 7 29.00 2.88 12.60
C HIS A 7 28.17 3.19 13.86
N ARG A 8 28.80 3.08 15.04
CA ARG A 8 28.24 3.60 16.32
C ARG A 8 28.86 4.95 16.65
N PHE A 9 28.11 6.04 16.44
CA PHE A 9 28.38 7.35 17.04
C PHE A 9 27.43 7.58 18.24
N LYS A 10 27.92 8.32 19.25
CA LYS A 10 27.14 8.71 20.44
C LYS A 10 26.03 9.69 20.05
N SER A 11 24.81 9.47 20.55
CA SER A 11 23.68 10.44 20.54
C SER A 11 23.09 10.82 19.17
N GLU A 12 23.31 10.01 18.13
CA GLU A 12 22.53 10.14 16.89
C GLU A 12 21.45 9.05 16.87
N LYS A 13 20.22 9.43 16.53
CA LYS A 13 19.11 8.49 16.33
C LYS A 13 19.60 7.37 15.40
N SER A 14 19.31 6.12 15.74
CA SER A 14 19.70 5.00 14.88
C SER A 14 19.23 5.27 13.45
N PRO A 15 20.05 4.95 12.42
CA PRO A 15 19.62 5.09 11.02
C PRO A 15 18.33 4.33 10.72
N LEU A 16 18.13 3.17 11.36
CA LEU A 16 16.92 2.36 11.18
C LEU A 16 15.70 3.04 11.82
N VAL A 17 15.84 3.55 13.04
CA VAL A 17 14.78 4.30 13.73
C VAL A 17 14.41 5.55 12.92
N SER A 18 15.40 6.26 12.39
CA SER A 18 15.19 7.46 11.56
C SER A 18 14.45 7.12 10.27
N HIS A 19 14.84 6.03 9.60
CA HIS A 19 14.17 5.54 8.39
C HIS A 19 12.72 5.12 8.66
N ILE A 20 12.46 4.32 9.70
CA ILE A 20 11.08 3.91 10.03
C ILE A 20 10.23 5.13 10.37
N THR A 21 10.77 6.08 11.14
CA THR A 21 10.05 7.31 11.49
C THR A 21 9.72 8.12 10.24
N SER A 22 10.68 8.31 9.33
CA SER A 22 10.45 9.08 8.09
C SER A 22 9.40 8.42 7.19
N GLU A 23 9.43 7.09 7.04
CA GLU A 23 8.44 6.36 6.25
C GLU A 23 7.02 6.49 6.84
N ILE A 24 6.90 6.43 8.17
CA ILE A 24 5.61 6.64 8.85
C ILE A 24 5.14 8.09 8.68
N GLU A 25 6.01 9.07 8.89
CA GLU A 25 5.67 10.49 8.75
C GLU A 25 5.29 10.85 7.30
N GLU A 26 6.02 10.35 6.30
CA GLU A 26 5.74 10.61 4.88
C GLU A 26 4.37 10.05 4.47
N VAL A 27 4.03 8.85 4.94
CA VAL A 27 2.79 8.18 4.55
C VAL A 27 1.60 8.61 5.42
N CYS A 28 1.80 8.92 6.69
CA CYS A 28 0.71 9.15 7.67
C CYS A 28 0.59 10.59 8.17
N GLY A 29 1.60 11.44 7.94
CA GLY A 29 1.88 12.63 8.75
C GLY A 29 0.85 13.77 8.72
N ASP A 30 -0.03 13.82 7.73
CA ASP A 30 -1.09 14.84 7.65
C ASP A 30 -2.46 14.34 8.15
N ASP A 31 -2.72 13.03 8.07
CA ASP A 31 -4.07 12.48 8.16
C ASP A 31 -4.33 11.71 9.47
N LEU A 32 -3.28 11.41 10.24
CA LEU A 32 -3.37 10.58 11.45
C LEU A 32 -2.71 11.31 12.64
N GLU A 33 -3.50 11.54 13.70
CA GLU A 33 -3.06 12.18 14.97
C GLU A 33 -2.14 11.26 15.80
N ILE A 34 -1.10 10.69 15.19
CA ILE A 34 -0.13 9.86 15.90
C ILE A 34 0.95 10.77 16.47
N ASP A 35 1.04 10.79 17.80
CA ASP A 35 2.11 11.49 18.50
C ASP A 35 3.49 11.00 18.02
N LYS A 36 4.36 11.94 17.63
CA LYS A 36 5.74 11.68 17.20
C LYS A 36 6.53 10.87 18.23
N SER A 37 6.24 11.07 19.52
CA SER A 37 6.89 10.28 20.59
C SER A 37 6.57 8.78 20.46
N LYS A 38 5.31 8.43 20.15
CA LYS A 38 4.86 7.06 19.93
C LYS A 38 5.46 6.44 18.67
N ILE A 39 5.58 7.22 17.58
CA ILE A 39 6.24 6.75 16.35
C ILE A 39 7.69 6.36 16.63
N GLU A 40 8.41 7.20 17.38
CA GLU A 40 9.81 6.93 17.72
C GLU A 40 9.96 5.72 18.64
N GLU A 41 9.09 5.56 19.65
CA GLU A 41 9.08 4.36 20.51
C GLU A 41 8.78 3.08 19.72
N LEU A 42 7.82 3.13 18.80
CA LEU A 42 7.49 2.02 17.92
C LEU A 42 8.68 1.65 17.02
N ALA A 43 9.33 2.64 16.42
CA ALA A 43 10.51 2.42 15.59
C ALA A 43 11.66 1.76 16.38
N LYS A 44 11.87 2.15 17.65
CA LYS A 44 12.82 1.51 18.56
C LYS A 44 12.43 0.07 18.89
N ALA A 45 11.14 -0.20 19.07
CA ALA A 45 10.66 -1.56 19.32
C ALA A 45 10.88 -2.49 18.12
N VAL A 46 10.63 -2.00 16.90
CA VAL A 46 10.90 -2.74 15.66
C VAL A 46 12.39 -3.01 15.48
N GLU A 47 13.25 -2.01 15.76
CA GLU A 47 14.70 -2.19 15.77
C GLU A 47 15.13 -3.26 16.78
N SER A 48 14.67 -3.17 18.03
CA SER A 48 15.02 -4.15 19.07
C SER A 48 14.56 -5.57 18.71
N PHE A 49 13.41 -5.72 18.06
CA PHE A 49 12.93 -7.00 17.55
C PHE A 49 13.87 -7.55 16.47
N LEU A 50 14.27 -6.72 15.50
CA LEU A 50 15.20 -7.12 14.44
C LEU A 50 16.57 -7.51 14.99
N GLU A 51 17.09 -6.80 16.00
CA GLU A 51 18.35 -7.16 16.65
C GLU A 51 18.30 -8.50 17.39
N THR A 52 17.12 -8.91 17.86
CA THR A 52 16.92 -10.14 18.64
C THR A 52 16.67 -11.35 17.75
N GLU A 53 15.81 -11.22 16.74
CA GLU A 53 15.34 -12.34 15.91
C GLU A 53 16.16 -12.53 14.63
N HIS A 54 16.81 -11.47 14.12
CA HIS A 54 17.67 -11.55 12.94
C HIS A 54 19.13 -11.40 13.36
N ASP A 55 19.92 -12.46 13.14
CA ASP A 55 21.35 -12.49 13.42
C ASP A 55 22.11 -11.48 12.53
N LYS A 56 22.15 -10.20 12.95
CA LYS A 56 22.88 -9.05 12.36
C LYS A 56 22.76 -8.88 10.84
N GLY A 57 21.77 -9.53 10.22
CA GLY A 57 21.57 -9.57 8.78
C GLY A 57 20.91 -8.29 8.27
N VAL A 58 21.17 -7.98 7.01
CA VAL A 58 20.47 -6.92 6.29
C VAL A 58 19.00 -7.32 6.19
N ALA A 59 18.11 -6.53 6.78
CA ALA A 59 16.68 -6.67 6.60
C ALA A 59 16.22 -5.94 5.33
N ASP A 60 15.34 -6.57 4.56
CA ASP A 60 14.72 -5.94 3.40
C ASP A 60 13.81 -4.77 3.83
N SER A 61 13.77 -3.70 3.05
CA SER A 61 12.98 -2.50 3.37
C SER A 61 11.48 -2.80 3.44
N LYS A 62 10.94 -3.66 2.56
CA LYS A 62 9.53 -4.07 2.63
C LYS A 62 9.24 -4.87 3.90
N TYR A 63 10.20 -5.68 4.35
CA TYR A 63 10.07 -6.42 5.61
C TYR A 63 10.04 -5.49 6.83
N ILE A 64 10.89 -4.45 6.85
CA ILE A 64 10.88 -3.43 7.90
C ILE A 64 9.54 -2.68 7.94
N VAL A 65 9.04 -2.24 6.78
CA VAL A 65 7.72 -1.59 6.63
C VAL A 65 6.59 -2.50 7.14
N MET A 66 6.64 -3.80 6.79
CA MET A 66 5.67 -4.78 7.27
C MET A 66 5.70 -4.90 8.81
N LEU A 67 6.88 -4.95 9.43
CA LEU A 67 7.00 -5.00 10.89
C LEU A 67 6.45 -3.72 11.54
N ALA A 68 6.80 -2.55 11.01
CA ALA A 68 6.29 -1.26 11.50
C ALA A 68 4.75 -1.17 11.37
N SER A 69 4.20 -1.63 10.25
CA SER A 69 2.75 -1.70 10.03
C SER A 69 2.03 -2.59 11.05
N ARG A 70 2.61 -3.76 11.36
CA ARG A 70 2.07 -4.68 12.39
C ARG A 70 2.16 -4.07 13.78
N ALA A 71 3.27 -3.40 14.09
CA ALA A 71 3.44 -2.70 15.35
C ALA A 71 2.39 -1.59 15.51
N LEU A 72 2.14 -0.77 14.47
CA LEU A 72 1.10 0.26 14.47
C LEU A 72 -0.28 -0.35 14.73
N SER A 73 -0.59 -1.44 14.02
CA SER A 73 -1.86 -2.16 14.21
C SER A 73 -2.02 -2.71 15.63
N SER A 74 -0.94 -3.14 16.27
CA SER A 74 -0.96 -3.71 17.64
C SER A 74 -1.25 -2.67 18.72
N ILE A 75 -0.98 -1.38 18.46
CA ILE A 75 -1.23 -0.28 19.40
C ILE A 75 -2.56 0.44 19.12
N GLY A 76 -3.43 -0.14 18.28
CA GLY A 76 -4.74 0.41 17.94
C GLY A 76 -4.74 1.29 16.69
N GLU A 77 -3.57 1.62 16.12
CA GLU A 77 -3.41 2.46 14.93
C GLU A 77 -3.55 1.64 13.63
N GLY A 78 -4.61 0.82 13.55
CA GLY A 78 -4.80 -0.13 12.44
C GLY A 78 -4.95 0.53 11.07
N ALA A 79 -5.55 1.73 11.00
CA ALA A 79 -5.65 2.49 9.75
C ALA A 79 -4.27 2.95 9.26
N ALA A 80 -3.47 3.53 10.17
CA ALA A 80 -2.08 3.92 9.90
C ALA A 80 -1.21 2.74 9.49
N GLY A 81 -1.35 1.61 10.21
CA GLY A 81 -0.65 0.37 9.89
C GLY A 81 -0.95 -0.10 8.48
N ARG A 82 -2.23 -0.13 8.06
CA ARG A 82 -2.59 -0.49 6.67
C ARG A 82 -2.06 0.52 5.65
N ARG A 83 -2.18 1.82 5.92
CA ARG A 83 -1.68 2.87 5.04
C ARG A 83 -0.17 2.74 4.80
N LEU A 84 0.60 2.59 5.88
CA LEU A 84 2.04 2.33 5.83
C LEU A 84 2.36 1.07 5.03
N LEU A 85 1.60 -0.02 5.23
CA LEU A 85 1.81 -1.24 4.46
C LEU A 85 1.59 -1.02 2.97
N VAL A 86 0.50 -0.36 2.60
CA VAL A 86 0.10 -0.19 1.20
C VAL A 86 1.05 0.75 0.45
N PHE A 87 1.40 1.90 1.01
CA PHE A 87 2.31 2.85 0.36
C PHE A 87 3.78 2.45 0.52
N GLY A 88 4.20 2.07 1.74
CA GLY A 88 5.61 1.75 2.04
C GLY A 88 6.13 0.47 1.37
N THR A 89 5.24 -0.47 1.01
CA THR A 89 5.65 -1.65 0.20
C THR A 89 5.66 -1.37 -1.30
N GLY A 90 5.13 -0.22 -1.73
CA GLY A 90 4.95 0.14 -3.12
C GLY A 90 3.78 -0.57 -3.81
N LEU A 91 2.87 -1.18 -3.05
CA LEU A 91 1.62 -1.75 -3.56
C LEU A 91 0.75 -0.67 -4.22
N VAL A 92 0.69 0.52 -3.61
CA VAL A 92 0.11 1.72 -4.23
C VAL A 92 1.18 2.81 -4.31
N LYS A 93 1.24 3.48 -5.46
CA LYS A 93 2.16 4.61 -5.68
C LYS A 93 1.40 5.82 -6.20
N PRO A 94 1.58 7.01 -5.59
CA PRO A 94 1.23 8.25 -6.25
C PRO A 94 1.99 8.38 -7.56
N SER A 95 1.31 8.85 -8.61
CA SER A 95 1.93 9.15 -9.89
C SER A 95 1.42 10.50 -10.37
N GLU A 96 2.29 11.26 -11.04
CA GLU A 96 1.88 12.47 -11.73
C GLU A 96 1.10 12.10 -13.01
N TRP A 97 -0.01 12.78 -13.25
CA TRP A 97 -0.83 12.62 -14.45
C TRP A 97 -0.84 13.92 -15.24
N GLU A 98 0.08 14.03 -16.20
CA GLU A 98 0.31 15.26 -16.96
C GLU A 98 -0.81 15.59 -17.97
N VAL A 99 -1.72 14.64 -18.26
CA VAL A 99 -2.70 14.78 -19.36
C VAL A 99 -3.93 15.63 -18.97
N THR A 100 -4.32 15.66 -17.70
CA THR A 100 -5.46 16.48 -17.21
C THR A 100 -5.10 17.49 -16.13
N GLY A 101 -3.84 17.54 -15.68
CA GLY A 101 -3.27 18.65 -14.89
C GLY A 101 -3.75 18.80 -13.45
N GLU A 102 -4.90 18.26 -13.05
CA GLU A 102 -5.51 18.49 -11.73
C GLU A 102 -5.96 17.23 -10.98
N ASP A 103 -5.88 16.05 -11.60
CA ASP A 103 -6.34 14.79 -10.99
C ASP A 103 -5.21 14.03 -10.32
N SER A 104 -5.37 13.67 -9.04
CA SER A 104 -4.43 12.78 -8.36
C SER A 104 -4.56 11.34 -8.90
N LEU A 105 -3.46 10.79 -9.44
CA LEU A 105 -3.39 9.41 -9.88
C LEU A 105 -2.73 8.55 -8.79
N LEU A 106 -3.44 7.54 -8.32
CA LEU A 106 -2.87 6.44 -7.56
C LEU A 106 -2.77 5.19 -8.44
N VAL A 107 -1.60 4.57 -8.50
CA VAL A 107 -1.36 3.33 -9.23
C VAL A 107 -1.32 2.16 -8.27
N LEU A 108 -2.24 1.23 -8.41
CA LEU A 108 -2.29 -0.04 -7.68
C LEU A 108 -1.64 -1.15 -8.52
N ASP A 109 -0.55 -1.72 -8.00
CA ASP A 109 0.14 -2.85 -8.64
C ASP A 109 -0.47 -4.18 -8.19
N LEU A 110 -1.33 -4.76 -9.03
CA LEU A 110 -2.08 -5.98 -8.68
C LEU A 110 -1.18 -7.21 -8.49
N ARG A 111 0.05 -7.19 -9.02
CA ARG A 111 1.01 -8.29 -8.85
C ARG A 111 1.49 -8.37 -7.40
N GLU A 112 1.67 -7.22 -6.75
CA GLU A 112 2.10 -7.14 -5.35
C GLU A 112 1.02 -7.62 -4.37
N MET A 113 -0.24 -7.76 -4.82
CA MET A 113 -1.33 -8.33 -4.01
C MET A 113 -1.36 -9.86 -3.99
N MET A 114 -0.59 -10.52 -4.87
CA MET A 114 -0.68 -11.96 -5.06
C MET A 114 0.16 -12.70 -4.01
N VAL A 115 -0.51 -13.38 -3.08
CA VAL A 115 0.13 -14.07 -1.94
C VAL A 115 0.99 -15.27 -2.39
N ARG A 116 0.60 -15.97 -3.47
CA ARG A 116 1.33 -17.11 -4.03
C ARG A 116 1.09 -17.22 -5.54
N GLU A 117 2.15 -17.46 -6.31
CA GLU A 117 2.09 -17.67 -7.77
C GLU A 117 1.26 -18.90 -8.18
N ASN A 118 1.05 -19.87 -7.28
CA ASN A 118 0.46 -21.18 -7.60
C ASN A 118 -0.85 -21.52 -6.86
N ALA A 119 -1.41 -20.59 -6.08
CA ALA A 119 -2.69 -20.79 -5.40
C ALA A 119 -3.39 -19.46 -5.09
N PRO A 120 -3.65 -18.62 -6.09
CA PRO A 120 -4.33 -17.36 -5.85
C PRO A 120 -5.79 -17.64 -5.50
N LEU A 121 -6.18 -17.25 -4.29
CA LEU A 121 -7.55 -17.39 -3.81
C LEU A 121 -8.32 -16.13 -4.16
N GLU A 122 -9.15 -16.21 -5.19
CA GLU A 122 -9.93 -15.10 -5.75
C GLU A 122 -10.72 -14.34 -4.69
N LEU A 123 -11.38 -15.06 -3.76
CA LEU A 123 -12.10 -14.46 -2.65
C LEU A 123 -11.22 -13.61 -1.72
N ILE A 124 -9.99 -14.08 -1.45
CA ILE A 124 -9.04 -13.33 -0.62
C ILE A 124 -8.55 -12.10 -1.38
N PHE A 125 -8.32 -12.21 -2.68
CA PHE A 125 -7.90 -11.11 -3.52
C PHE A 125 -8.93 -9.97 -3.52
N PHE A 126 -10.20 -10.25 -3.82
CA PHE A 126 -11.24 -9.20 -3.83
C PHE A 126 -11.50 -8.60 -2.44
N SER A 127 -11.42 -9.41 -1.38
CA SER A 127 -11.49 -8.90 -0.01
C SER A 127 -10.32 -7.96 0.31
N THR A 128 -9.11 -8.35 -0.08
CA THR A 128 -7.89 -7.54 0.10
C THR A 128 -7.95 -6.26 -0.72
N LEU A 129 -8.45 -6.33 -1.96
CA LEU A 129 -8.66 -5.18 -2.84
C LEU A 129 -9.55 -4.14 -2.15
N GLY A 130 -10.67 -4.58 -1.57
CA GLY A 130 -11.54 -3.70 -0.81
C GLY A 130 -10.82 -2.98 0.35
N MET A 131 -10.02 -3.72 1.13
CA MET A 131 -9.24 -3.16 2.25
C MET A 131 -8.17 -2.17 1.78
N VAL A 132 -7.51 -2.45 0.64
CA VAL A 132 -6.52 -1.55 0.04
C VAL A 132 -7.20 -0.24 -0.37
N LEU A 133 -8.33 -0.31 -1.07
CA LEU A 133 -9.08 0.87 -1.51
C LEU A 133 -9.55 1.73 -0.34
N GLU A 134 -10.04 1.12 0.74
CA GLU A 134 -10.40 1.85 1.97
C GLU A 134 -9.20 2.58 2.59
N SER A 135 -8.02 1.95 2.55
CA SER A 135 -6.81 2.45 3.21
C SER A 135 -6.11 3.58 2.44
N ILE A 136 -6.44 3.78 1.17
CA ILE A 136 -5.91 4.85 0.32
C ILE A 136 -6.95 5.92 -0.03
N ALA A 137 -8.22 5.71 0.36
CA ALA A 137 -9.33 6.55 -0.06
C ALA A 137 -9.17 8.02 0.34
N ASP A 138 -8.69 8.26 1.55
CA ASP A 138 -8.38 9.59 2.10
C ASP A 138 -7.44 10.43 1.23
N ALA A 139 -6.59 9.81 0.39
CA ALA A 139 -5.76 10.53 -0.58
C ALA A 139 -6.59 11.39 -1.56
N TRP A 140 -7.87 11.07 -1.75
CA TRP A 140 -8.80 11.85 -2.57
C TRP A 140 -9.72 12.78 -1.76
N ASP A 141 -9.63 12.82 -0.43
CA ASP A 141 -10.51 13.65 0.41
C ASP A 141 -10.37 15.14 0.08
N LYS A 142 -9.12 15.63 -0.03
CA LYS A 142 -8.81 17.04 -0.36
C LYS A 142 -9.34 17.44 -1.74
N ALA A 143 -9.51 16.46 -2.64
CA ALA A 143 -10.01 16.66 -3.99
C ALA A 143 -11.51 16.29 -4.13
N GLU A 144 -12.19 15.98 -3.02
CA GLU A 144 -13.60 15.54 -2.99
C GLU A 144 -13.88 14.37 -3.94
N GLY A 145 -12.96 13.40 -3.98
CA GLY A 145 -13.07 12.22 -4.84
C GLY A 145 -12.69 12.45 -6.30
N ARG A 146 -12.21 13.65 -6.68
CA ARG A 146 -11.58 13.85 -7.99
C ARG A 146 -10.22 13.17 -8.04
N GLY A 147 -10.03 12.31 -9.04
CA GLY A 147 -8.79 11.56 -9.22
C GLY A 147 -8.98 10.30 -10.04
N VAL A 148 -7.89 9.55 -10.18
CA VAL A 148 -7.83 8.30 -10.94
C VAL A 148 -7.17 7.21 -10.10
N LEU A 149 -7.75 6.02 -10.13
CA LEU A 149 -7.12 4.77 -9.72
C LEU A 149 -6.65 4.05 -10.99
N GLY A 150 -5.34 4.02 -11.20
CA GLY A 150 -4.69 3.21 -12.22
C GLY A 150 -4.46 1.79 -11.73
N LEU A 151 -4.92 0.79 -12.48
CA LEU A 151 -4.67 -0.62 -12.23
C LEU A 151 -3.52 -1.07 -13.11
N LYS A 152 -2.46 -1.60 -12.50
CA LYS A 152 -1.27 -2.10 -13.20
C LYS A 152 -1.15 -3.60 -13.02
N ASN A 153 -0.58 -4.27 -14.03
CA ASN A 153 -0.39 -5.72 -14.05
C ASN A 153 -1.69 -6.53 -14.00
N VAL A 154 -2.80 -5.97 -14.49
CA VAL A 154 -4.10 -6.65 -14.65
C VAL A 154 -3.96 -7.92 -15.46
N PHE A 155 -3.25 -7.87 -16.59
CA PHE A 155 -3.09 -9.05 -17.45
C PHE A 155 -2.27 -10.15 -16.77
N SER A 156 -1.17 -9.75 -16.10
CA SER A 156 -0.32 -10.68 -15.35
C SER A 156 -1.06 -11.33 -14.18
N THR A 157 -1.90 -10.57 -13.48
CA THR A 157 -2.76 -11.08 -12.42
C THR A 157 -3.80 -12.06 -12.96
N GLY A 158 -4.40 -11.77 -14.11
CA GLY A 158 -5.34 -12.70 -14.74
C GLY A 158 -4.69 -14.02 -15.19
N LEU A 159 -3.46 -13.97 -15.71
CA LEU A 159 -2.67 -15.18 -15.98
C LEU A 159 -2.38 -16.00 -14.72
N ALA A 160 -2.11 -15.35 -13.60
CA ALA A 160 -1.87 -16.05 -12.35
C ALA A 160 -3.14 -16.74 -11.83
N PHE A 161 -4.31 -16.12 -11.93
CA PHE A 161 -5.59 -16.72 -11.53
C PHE A 161 -6.03 -17.88 -12.43
N LEU A 162 -5.94 -17.67 -13.74
CA LEU A 162 -6.54 -18.57 -14.73
C LEU A 162 -5.52 -19.58 -15.30
N GLY A 163 -4.22 -19.40 -15.03
CA GLY A 163 -3.14 -20.20 -15.58
C GLY A 163 -2.68 -19.74 -16.96
N SER A 164 -1.44 -20.09 -17.32
CA SER A 164 -0.75 -19.64 -18.54
C SER A 164 -1.33 -20.18 -19.85
N SER A 165 -2.20 -21.20 -19.80
CA SER A 165 -2.88 -21.78 -20.96
C SER A 165 -4.28 -21.18 -21.21
N SER A 166 -4.67 -20.16 -20.44
CA SER A 166 -5.99 -19.57 -20.56
C SER A 166 -6.14 -18.66 -21.79
N ASP A 167 -7.37 -18.64 -22.33
CA ASP A 167 -7.77 -17.76 -23.42
C ASP A 167 -7.67 -16.29 -22.97
N VAL A 168 -7.08 -15.45 -23.84
CA VAL A 168 -6.94 -14.00 -23.65
C VAL A 168 -8.28 -13.37 -23.28
N ARG A 169 -9.39 -13.82 -23.88
CA ARG A 169 -10.73 -13.31 -23.56
C ARG A 169 -11.12 -13.51 -22.10
N ARG A 170 -10.72 -14.62 -21.48
CA ARG A 170 -11.01 -14.89 -20.06
C ARG A 170 -10.19 -13.99 -19.15
N ILE A 171 -8.95 -13.69 -19.54
CA ILE A 171 -8.08 -12.75 -18.83
C ILE A 171 -8.64 -11.32 -18.93
N GLU A 172 -9.11 -10.91 -20.10
CA GLU A 172 -9.78 -9.62 -20.30
C GLU A 172 -11.07 -9.51 -19.48
N MET A 173 -11.92 -10.55 -19.47
CA MET A 173 -13.12 -10.58 -18.63
C MET A 173 -12.79 -10.42 -17.14
N LEU A 174 -11.78 -11.14 -16.64
CA LEU A 174 -11.33 -10.98 -15.25
C LEU A 174 -10.78 -9.57 -15.00
N GLY A 175 -10.09 -8.97 -15.97
CA GLY A 175 -9.65 -7.58 -15.88
C GLY A 175 -10.81 -6.59 -15.71
N GLU A 176 -11.89 -6.77 -16.47
CA GLU A 176 -13.11 -5.97 -16.32
C GLU A 176 -13.85 -6.26 -15.01
N GLU A 177 -13.84 -7.49 -14.50
CA GLU A 177 -14.37 -7.82 -13.19
C GLU A 177 -13.61 -7.12 -12.06
N ILE A 178 -12.27 -7.09 -12.12
CA ILE A 178 -11.42 -6.36 -11.17
C ILE A 178 -11.74 -4.87 -11.20
N LYS A 179 -11.81 -4.29 -12.41
CA LYS A 179 -12.16 -2.88 -12.59
C LYS A 179 -13.55 -2.56 -12.02
N THR A 180 -14.54 -3.37 -12.34
CA THR A 180 -15.93 -3.22 -11.86
C THR A 180 -15.98 -3.30 -10.32
N ALA A 181 -15.22 -4.22 -9.71
CA ALA A 181 -15.14 -4.35 -8.27
C ALA A 181 -14.53 -3.09 -7.61
N CYS A 182 -13.49 -2.52 -8.21
CA CYS A 182 -12.92 -1.25 -7.76
C CYS A 182 -13.93 -0.10 -7.86
N GLU A 183 -14.60 0.04 -9.00
CA GLU A 183 -15.61 1.08 -9.23
C GLU A 183 -16.73 1.00 -8.18
N GLN A 184 -17.32 -0.19 -7.99
CA GLN A 184 -18.37 -0.40 -6.99
C GLN A 184 -17.89 -0.10 -5.55
N LYS A 185 -16.63 -0.42 -5.24
CA LYS A 185 -16.08 -0.13 -3.92
C LYS A 185 -15.87 1.38 -3.72
N LEU A 186 -15.34 2.06 -4.73
CA LEU A 186 -15.14 3.51 -4.69
C LEU A 186 -16.46 4.28 -4.65
N GLU A 187 -17.51 3.80 -5.31
CA GLU A 187 -18.87 4.37 -5.18
C GLU A 187 -19.38 4.31 -3.73
N ARG A 188 -19.19 3.18 -3.05
CA ARG A 188 -19.56 3.05 -1.63
C ARG A 188 -18.76 3.99 -0.75
N ILE A 189 -17.45 4.06 -0.96
CA ILE A 189 -16.56 4.98 -0.22
C ILE A 189 -16.95 6.43 -0.46
N CYS A 190 -17.26 6.80 -1.71
CA CYS A 190 -17.73 8.14 -2.08
C CYS A 190 -19.01 8.50 -1.31
N ALA A 191 -19.97 7.58 -1.20
CA ALA A 191 -21.20 7.79 -0.44
C ALA A 191 -20.94 7.97 1.07
N GLU A 192 -20.04 7.16 1.64
CA GLU A 192 -19.65 7.22 3.06
C GLU A 192 -18.91 8.52 3.40
N ARG A 193 -17.99 8.95 2.53
CA ARG A 193 -17.17 10.15 2.70
C ARG A 193 -17.83 11.43 2.18
N LYS A 194 -18.98 11.31 1.50
CA LYS A 194 -19.75 12.42 0.91
C LYS A 194 -18.94 13.22 -0.12
N TRP A 195 -18.13 12.54 -0.91
CA TRP A 195 -17.41 13.15 -2.03
C TRP A 195 -18.38 13.63 -3.12
N SER A 196 -17.97 14.67 -3.85
CA SER A 196 -18.75 15.20 -4.97
C SER A 196 -18.58 14.37 -6.24
N GLN A 197 -17.50 13.59 -6.34
CA GLN A 197 -17.20 12.70 -7.46
C GLN A 197 -16.64 11.35 -6.98
N VAL A 198 -16.74 10.33 -7.83
CA VAL A 198 -16.10 9.03 -7.61
C VAL A 198 -14.79 9.00 -8.41
N PRO A 199 -13.65 8.59 -7.81
CA PRO A 199 -12.40 8.44 -8.55
C PRO A 199 -12.58 7.47 -9.72
N ARG A 200 -12.06 7.83 -10.89
CA ARG A 200 -12.18 7.00 -12.10
C ARG A 200 -11.23 5.81 -12.02
N VAL A 201 -11.66 4.63 -12.44
CA VAL A 201 -10.80 3.45 -12.51
C VAL A 201 -10.34 3.23 -13.94
N MET A 202 -9.04 2.99 -14.13
CA MET A 202 -8.43 2.81 -15.44
C MET A 202 -7.43 1.66 -15.42
N ASN A 203 -7.46 0.81 -16.45
CA ASN A 203 -6.45 -0.21 -16.67
C ASN A 203 -5.25 0.42 -17.41
N LEU A 204 -4.05 0.30 -16.84
CA LEU A 204 -2.80 0.85 -17.37
C LEU A 204 -2.03 -0.12 -18.29
N ASP A 205 -2.49 -1.36 -18.41
CA ASP A 205 -1.87 -2.37 -19.28
C ASP A 205 -2.34 -2.27 -20.74
N ILE A 206 -3.30 -1.36 -21.05
CA ILE A 206 -3.95 -1.20 -22.36
C ILE A 206 -3.36 -0.01 -23.11
#